data_AF-A0A1M4ZJ02-F1
#
_entry.id   AF-A0A1M4ZJ02-F1
#
_cell.length_a   1.000
_cell.length_b   1.000
_cell.length_c   1.000
_cell.angle_alpha   90.00
_cell.angle_beta   90.00
_cell.angle_gamma   90.00
#
_symmetry.space_group_name_H-M   'P 1'
#
loop_
_entity.id
_entity.type
_entity.pdbx_description
1 polymer ?
#
loop_
_entity_poly.entity_id
_entity_poly.type
_entity_poly.pdbx_seq_one_letter_code
_entity_poly.pdbx_strand_id
1 'polypeptide(L)'
;MLLIISKGRTCKTEDQPIRVQAVLQKLAEGRLVETFGGGSSAMFAPICVLGVGGELHHLPTCNIQRFVPAEESADVIRTGKEAGVHGWIFLME
;
A
#
# COMPACT_ATOMS: atom_id res chain seq x y z
N MET A 1 -0.97 6.81 -7.83
CA MET A 1 -1.53 7.50 -6.65
C MET A 1 -0.77 7.15 -5.36
N LEU A 2 -0.87 5.92 -4.84
CA LEU A 2 -0.30 5.57 -3.54
C LEU A 2 1.20 5.87 -3.39
N LEU A 3 2.03 5.46 -4.36
CA LEU A 3 3.47 5.76 -4.35
C LEU A 3 3.77 7.28 -4.30
N ILE A 4 2.95 8.11 -4.95
CA ILE A 4 3.13 9.56 -4.99
C ILE A 4 2.73 10.19 -3.66
N ILE A 5 1.62 9.74 -3.07
CA ILE A 5 1.19 10.14 -1.72
C ILE A 5 2.25 9.74 -0.67
N SER A 6 2.88 8.57 -0.84
CA SER A 6 3.92 8.07 0.07
C SER A 6 5.27 8.75 -0.10
N LYS A 7 5.61 9.27 -1.30
CA LYS A 7 6.86 10.04 -1.53
C LYS A 7 6.94 11.34 -0.73
N GLY A 8 5.80 11.88 -0.27
CA GLY A 8 5.74 13.02 0.65
C GLY A 8 5.98 12.67 2.12
N ARG A 9 6.28 11.40 2.44
CA ARG A 9 6.41 10.89 3.82
C ARG A 9 7.82 10.37 4.10
N THR A 10 8.10 10.06 5.36
CA THR A 10 9.41 9.58 5.86
C THR A 10 9.83 8.18 5.37
N CYS A 11 9.04 7.52 4.52
CA CYS A 11 9.32 6.19 4.00
C CYS A 11 9.96 6.25 2.61
N LYS A 12 11.07 5.52 2.40
CA LYS A 12 11.63 5.32 1.06
C LYS A 12 10.69 4.45 0.23
N THR A 13 10.35 4.90 -0.97
CA THR A 13 9.50 4.17 -1.92
C THR A 13 10.31 3.71 -3.12
N GLU A 14 10.15 2.46 -3.53
CA GLU A 14 10.81 1.88 -4.70
C GLU A 14 9.78 1.14 -5.56
N ASP A 15 9.93 1.22 -6.88
CA ASP A 15 9.18 0.41 -7.84
C ASP A 15 10.16 -0.59 -8.46
N GLN A 16 10.07 -1.85 -8.05
CA GLN A 16 10.96 -2.90 -8.50
C GLN A 16 10.28 -4.27 -8.43
N PRO A 17 10.71 -5.24 -9.25
CA PRO A 17 10.29 -6.63 -9.10
C PRO A 17 10.73 -7.20 -7.75
N ILE A 18 9.80 -7.82 -7.03
CA ILE A 18 10.08 -8.54 -5.78
C ILE A 18 9.83 -10.03 -5.99
N ARG A 19 10.86 -10.85 -5.74
CA ARG A 19 10.74 -12.32 -5.81
C ARG A 19 10.11 -12.87 -4.54
N VAL A 20 9.31 -13.92 -4.66
CA VAL A 20 8.66 -14.59 -3.52
C VAL A 20 9.68 -15.04 -2.47
N GLN A 21 10.83 -15.59 -2.91
CA GLN A 21 11.90 -16.01 -1.99
C GLN A 21 12.45 -14.84 -1.16
N ALA A 22 12.52 -13.63 -1.73
CA ALA A 22 12.97 -12.46 -1.00
C ALA A 22 11.95 -12.01 0.06
N VAL A 23 10.65 -12.20 -0.18
CA VAL A 23 9.59 -11.94 0.80
C VAL A 23 9.71 -12.94 1.95
N LEU A 24 9.81 -14.23 1.65
CA LEU A 24 9.96 -15.29 2.65
C LEU A 24 11.23 -15.12 3.48
N GLN A 25 12.34 -14.74 2.84
CA GLN A 25 13.58 -14.42 3.54
C GLN A 25 13.40 -13.25 4.52
N LYS A 26 12.82 -12.13 4.07
CA LYS A 26 12.57 -10.96 4.93
C LYS A 26 11.60 -11.28 6.06
N LEU A 27 10.62 -12.15 5.83
CA LEU A 27 9.71 -12.65 6.86
C LEU A 27 10.48 -13.45 7.92
N ALA A 28 11.32 -14.40 7.49
CA ALA A 28 12.13 -15.22 8.40
C ALA A 28 13.13 -14.38 9.23
N GLU A 29 13.67 -13.31 8.64
CA GLU A 29 14.57 -12.36 9.30
C GLU A 29 13.84 -11.34 10.20
N GLY A 30 12.50 -11.36 10.27
CA GLY A 30 11.72 -10.39 11.05
C GLY A 30 11.77 -8.95 10.49
N ARG A 31 12.15 -8.79 9.21
CA ARG A 31 12.25 -7.49 8.53
C ARG A 31 11.02 -7.11 7.73
N LEU A 32 10.12 -8.06 7.47
CA LEU A 32 8.81 -7.75 6.91
C LEU A 32 7.95 -7.10 8.00
N VAL A 33 7.36 -5.95 7.70
CA VAL A 33 6.56 -5.18 8.67
C VAL A 33 5.07 -5.27 8.37
N GLU A 34 4.70 -5.16 7.10
CA GLU A 34 3.31 -5.12 6.66
C GLU A 34 3.20 -5.53 5.20
N THR A 35 2.03 -6.02 4.80
CA THR A 35 1.72 -6.39 3.42
C THR A 35 0.25 -6.11 3.15
N PHE A 36 -0.03 -5.46 2.03
CA PHE A 36 -1.37 -5.08 1.64
C PHE A 36 -1.48 -4.98 0.12
N GLY A 37 -2.68 -5.23 -0.41
CA GLY A 37 -3.06 -4.82 -1.76
C GLY A 37 -3.58 -3.39 -1.77
N GLY A 38 -3.48 -2.72 -2.92
CA GLY A 38 -4.10 -1.42 -3.14
C GLY A 38 -4.69 -1.32 -4.55
N GLY A 39 -5.89 -0.77 -4.65
CA GLY A 39 -6.62 -0.65 -5.91
C GLY A 39 -7.89 0.20 -5.79
N SER A 40 -8.66 0.27 -6.87
CA SER A 40 -9.86 1.13 -6.95
C SER A 40 -10.93 0.76 -5.93
N SER A 41 -11.13 -0.54 -5.69
CA SER A 41 -12.14 -1.03 -4.75
C SER A 41 -11.73 -0.88 -3.29
N ALA A 42 -10.42 -0.94 -3.01
CA ALA A 42 -9.86 -0.81 -1.66
C ALA A 42 -8.44 -0.25 -1.76
N MET A 43 -8.20 0.90 -1.14
CA MET A 43 -6.88 1.54 -1.17
C MET A 43 -5.84 0.74 -0.39
N PHE A 44 -6.26 0.17 0.74
CA PHE A 44 -5.46 -0.69 1.59
C PHE A 44 -6.28 -1.94 1.93
N ALA A 45 -5.83 -3.09 1.44
CA ALA A 45 -6.39 -4.40 1.75
C ALA A 45 -5.32 -5.25 2.43
N PRO A 46 -5.33 -5.36 3.78
CA PRO A 46 -4.35 -6.14 4.54
C PRO A 46 -4.24 -7.60 4.06
N ILE A 47 -3.01 -8.11 3.99
CA ILE A 47 -2.73 -9.52 3.68
C ILE A 47 -2.10 -10.16 4.92
N CYS A 48 -2.78 -11.15 5.50
CA CYS A 48 -2.34 -11.82 6.72
C CYS A 48 -1.71 -13.19 6.48
N VAL A 49 -1.95 -13.80 5.31
CA VAL A 49 -1.48 -15.14 4.96
C VAL A 49 -1.00 -15.14 3.51
N LEU A 50 0.16 -15.74 3.28
CA LEU A 50 0.73 -15.98 1.94
C LEU A 50 0.86 -17.49 1.71
N GLY A 51 0.22 -18.00 0.67
CA GLY A 51 0.37 -19.40 0.24
C GLY A 51 1.48 -19.56 -0.78
N VAL A 52 2.48 -20.40 -0.51
CA VAL A 52 3.60 -20.69 -1.43
C VAL A 52 3.90 -22.18 -1.44
N GLY A 53 3.84 -22.81 -2.61
CA GLY A 53 4.22 -24.22 -2.76
C GLY A 53 3.39 -25.20 -1.91
N GLY A 54 2.16 -24.83 -1.53
CA GLY A 54 1.30 -25.61 -0.64
C GLY A 54 1.45 -25.29 0.85
N GLU A 55 2.41 -24.45 1.23
CA GLU A 55 2.60 -23.98 2.60
C GLU A 55 1.93 -22.62 2.82
N LEU A 56 1.41 -22.41 4.04
CA LEU A 56 0.82 -21.13 4.47
C LEU A 56 1.79 -20.41 5.40
N HIS A 57 2.21 -19.21 5.00
CA HIS A 57 3.04 -18.33 5.80
C HIS A 57 2.19 -17.22 6.41
N HIS A 58 2.20 -17.12 7.74
CA HIS A 58 1.55 -16.02 8.44
C HIS A 58 2.42 -14.77 8.35
N LEU A 59 1.83 -13.70 7.83
CA LEU A 59 2.48 -12.41 7.73
C LEU A 59 2.22 -11.59 9.01
N PRO A 60 3.10 -10.63 9.33
CA PRO A 60 2.88 -9.72 10.45
C PRO A 60 1.54 -8.99 10.31
N THR A 61 0.89 -8.75 11.45
CA THR A 61 -0.37 -8.01 11.49
C THR A 61 -0.19 -6.60 10.92
N CYS A 62 -0.99 -6.27 9.91
CA CYS A 62 -1.02 -4.94 9.34
C CYS A 62 -1.69 -3.96 10.32
N ASN A 63 -0.96 -2.92 10.75
CA ASN A 63 -1.54 -1.85 11.54
C ASN A 63 -2.16 -0.79 10.61
N ILE A 64 -3.47 -0.88 10.38
CA ILE A 64 -4.18 -0.02 9.44
C ILE A 64 -4.04 1.48 9.79
N GLN A 65 -3.87 1.80 11.07
CA GLN A 65 -3.78 3.18 11.55
C GLN A 65 -2.61 3.94 10.93
N ARG A 66 -1.55 3.22 10.49
CA ARG A 66 -0.42 3.83 9.76
C ARG A 66 -0.80 4.36 8.38
N PHE A 67 -1.87 3.83 7.80
CA PHE A 67 -2.31 4.14 6.44
C PHE A 67 -3.46 5.14 6.39
N VAL A 68 -4.16 5.38 7.50
CA VAL A 68 -5.26 6.36 7.59
C VAL A 68 -4.90 7.71 6.96
N PRO A 69 -3.72 8.32 7.24
CA PRO A 69 -3.39 9.59 6.61
C PRO A 69 -3.28 9.50 5.09
N ALA A 70 -2.88 8.34 4.51
CA ALA A 70 -2.78 8.17 3.06
C ALA A 70 -4.15 8.00 2.43
N GLU A 71 -5.04 7.29 3.13
CA GLU A 71 -6.44 7.14 2.73
C GLU A 71 -7.16 8.48 2.75
N GLU A 72 -7.00 9.27 3.81
CA GLU A 72 -7.55 10.63 3.90
C GLU A 72 -7.03 11.54 2.79
N SER A 73 -5.71 11.54 2.57
CA SER A 73 -5.09 12.34 1.49
C SER A 73 -5.65 11.96 0.12
N ALA A 74 -5.82 10.67 -0.13
CA ALA A 74 -6.37 10.21 -1.39
C ALA A 74 -7.86 10.47 -1.53
N ASP A 75 -8.63 10.40 -0.43
CA ASP A 75 -10.05 10.74 -0.44
C ASP A 75 -10.26 12.23 -0.73
N VAL A 76 -9.46 13.09 -0.12
CA VAL A 76 -9.45 14.54 -0.40
C VAL A 76 -9.21 14.80 -1.90
N ILE A 77 -8.23 14.13 -2.49
CA ILE A 77 -7.96 14.23 -3.93
C ILE A 77 -9.15 13.70 -4.75
N ARG A 78 -9.65 12.51 -4.44
CA ARG A 78 -10.73 11.84 -5.19
C ARG A 78 -12.05 12.59 -5.16
N THR A 79 -12.35 13.24 -4.04
CA THR A 79 -13.60 13.98 -3.84
C THR A 79 -13.51 15.43 -4.29
N GLY A 80 -12.34 15.92 -4.67
CA GLY A 80 -12.12 17.31 -5.06
C GLY A 80 -12.27 18.30 -3.89
N LYS A 81 -12.13 17.83 -2.64
CA LYS A 81 -12.13 18.70 -1.44
C LYS A 81 -10.95 19.69 -1.44
N GLU A 82 -9.87 19.33 -2.12
CA GLU A 82 -8.75 20.23 -2.42
C GLU A 82 -8.55 20.35 -3.94
N ALA A 83 -7.98 21.48 -4.36
CA ALA A 83 -7.60 21.69 -5.75
C ALA A 83 -6.65 20.57 -6.21
N GLY A 84 -7.02 19.88 -7.30
CA GLY A 84 -6.28 18.73 -7.80
C GLY A 84 -4.89 19.11 -8.33
N VAL A 85 -3.89 19.16 -7.45
CA VAL A 85 -2.49 19.51 -7.78
C VAL A 85 -1.82 18.57 -8.79
N HIS A 86 -2.40 17.38 -9.03
CA HIS A 86 -1.84 16.37 -9.92
C HIS A 86 -2.62 16.16 -11.23
N GLY A 87 -3.73 16.88 -11.44
CA GLY A 87 -4.57 16.70 -12.64
C GLY A 87 -5.19 15.31 -12.79
N TRP A 88 -5.39 14.57 -11.69
CA TRP A 88 -5.95 13.21 -11.71
C TRP A 88 -7.49 13.16 -11.78
N ILE A 89 -8.15 14.28 -11.48
CA ILE A 89 -9.60 14.37 -11.42
C ILE A 89 -10.11 15.07 -12.68
N PHE A 90 -11.01 14.39 -13.38
CA PHE A 90 -11.67 14.90 -14.58
C PHE A 90 -13.15 15.07 -14.26
N LEU A 91 -13.64 16.30 -14.37
CA LEU A 91 -15.08 16.56 -14.34
C LEU A 91 -15.64 16.16 -15.70
N MET A 92 -16.71 15.36 -15.69
CA MET A 92 -17.45 15.05 -16.91
C MET A 92 -18.63 16.02 -17.03
N GLU A 93 -18.80 16.59 -18.22
CA GLU A 93 -19.96 17.41 -18.61
C GLU A 93 -21.16 16.54 -19.00
#